data_AF-A0A957ZV40-F1
#
_entry.id   AF-A0A957ZV40-F1
#
_cell.length_a   1.000
_cell.length_b   1.000
_cell.length_c   1.000
_cell.angle_alpha   90.00
_cell.angle_beta   90.00
_cell.angle_gamma   90.00
#
_symmetry.space_group_name_H-M   'P 1'
#
loop_
_entity.id
_entity.type
_entity.pdbx_description
1 polymer ?
#
loop_
_entity_poly.entity_id
_entity_poly.type
_entity_poly.pdbx_seq_one_letter_code
_entity_poly.pdbx_strand_id
1 'polypeptide(L)'
;MMITITTIEPAYFAGLAQLQLDCYPTLGPHELMTVAHFAKQYEIFPQGQIVALDDVRVVGQGSGFFIDFDFAHPDHTFSEICAGFYFTNHDPAGAWYYGADISVHPDYRGQGI
;
A
#
# COMPACT_ATOMS: atom_id res chain seq x y z
N MET A 1 -13.89 19.49 -5.07
CA MET A 1 -13.27 18.16 -4.96
C MET A 1 -13.51 17.68 -3.55
N MET A 2 -14.09 16.49 -3.37
CA MET A 2 -14.35 15.90 -2.06
C MET A 2 -13.60 14.58 -1.99
N ILE A 3 -12.52 14.55 -1.21
CA ILE A 3 -11.74 13.34 -1.03
C ILE A 3 -12.38 12.49 0.06
N THR A 4 -12.62 11.22 -0.26
CA THR A 4 -13.09 10.21 0.69
C THR A 4 -11.91 9.33 1.07
N ILE A 5 -11.65 9.18 2.37
CA ILE A 5 -10.67 8.23 2.89
C ILE A 5 -11.43 6.99 3.37
N THR A 6 -11.02 5.82 2.88
CA THR A 6 -11.61 4.52 3.20
C THR A 6 -10.51 3.45 3.32
N THR A 7 -10.88 2.23 3.66
CA THR A 7 -10.02 1.05 3.55
C THR A 7 -10.15 0.40 2.18
N ILE A 8 -9.19 -0.46 1.85
CA ILE A 8 -9.16 -1.20 0.59
C ILE A 8 -10.38 -2.11 0.43
N GLU A 9 -10.89 -2.19 -0.81
CA GLU A 9 -11.98 -3.08 -1.23
C GLU A 9 -11.65 -3.67 -2.60
N PRO A 10 -12.23 -4.83 -2.99
CA PRO A 10 -11.97 -5.45 -4.29
C PRO A 10 -12.19 -4.54 -5.50
N ALA A 11 -13.14 -3.61 -5.41
CA ALA A 11 -13.41 -2.63 -6.46
C ALA A 11 -12.23 -1.68 -6.74
N TYR A 12 -11.30 -1.52 -5.79
CA TYR A 12 -10.19 -0.57 -5.89
C TYR A 12 -8.89 -1.19 -6.39
N PHE A 13 -8.75 -2.52 -6.43
CA PHE A 13 -7.47 -3.18 -6.73
C PHE A 13 -6.86 -2.76 -8.07
N ALA A 14 -7.68 -2.63 -9.11
CA ALA A 14 -7.22 -2.19 -10.42
C ALA A 14 -6.76 -0.71 -10.39
N GLY A 15 -7.50 0.14 -9.68
CA GLY A 15 -7.13 1.55 -9.50
C GLY A 15 -5.84 1.72 -8.70
N LEU A 16 -5.62 0.89 -7.69
CA LEU A 16 -4.39 0.87 -6.91
C LEU A 16 -3.18 0.40 -7.73
N ALA A 17 -3.34 -0.65 -8.54
CA ALA A 17 -2.31 -1.10 -9.46
C ALA A 17 -1.98 -0.04 -10.54
N GLN A 18 -2.98 0.71 -11.01
CA GLN A 18 -2.75 1.83 -11.91
C GLN A 18 -2.02 2.99 -11.20
N LEU A 19 -2.41 3.30 -9.96
CA LEU A 19 -1.74 4.34 -9.16
C LEU A 19 -0.25 4.07 -8.96
N GLN A 20 0.17 2.80 -8.83
CA GLN A 20 1.58 2.41 -8.79
C GLN A 20 2.32 2.85 -10.06
N LEU A 21 1.74 2.60 -11.24
CA LEU A 21 2.32 3.00 -12.52
C LEU A 21 2.39 4.53 -12.66
N ASP A 22 1.35 5.23 -12.22
CA ASP A 22 1.26 6.68 -12.31
C ASP A 22 2.27 7.37 -11.36
N CYS A 23 2.49 6.80 -10.17
CA CYS A 23 3.38 7.35 -9.16
C CYS A 23 4.85 6.95 -9.35
N TYR A 24 5.10 5.76 -9.87
CA TYR A 24 6.43 5.15 -9.99
C TYR A 24 6.76 4.70 -11.42
N PRO A 25 6.71 5.60 -12.43
CA PRO A 25 6.80 5.23 -13.85
C PRO A 25 8.18 4.70 -14.29
N THR A 26 9.20 4.81 -13.44
CA THR A 26 10.57 4.36 -13.73
C THR A 26 10.89 2.99 -13.13
N LEU A 27 10.02 2.44 -12.29
CA LEU A 27 10.25 1.13 -11.67
C LEU A 27 9.94 -0.01 -12.65
N GLY A 28 10.68 -1.11 -12.52
CA GLY A 28 10.44 -2.33 -13.25
C GLY A 28 9.13 -3.01 -12.81
N PRO A 29 8.52 -3.87 -13.66
CA PRO A 29 7.27 -4.55 -13.31
C PRO A 29 7.31 -5.38 -12.03
N HIS A 30 8.49 -5.87 -11.64
CA HIS A 30 8.70 -6.69 -10.44
C HIS A 30 8.85 -5.86 -9.15
N GLU A 31 8.95 -4.54 -9.27
CA GLU A 31 9.08 -3.60 -8.16
C GLU A 31 7.74 -2.92 -7.81
N LEU A 32 6.68 -3.17 -8.61
CA LEU A 32 5.37 -2.54 -8.48
C LEU A 32 4.36 -3.48 -7.81
N MET A 33 3.48 -2.91 -6.98
CA MET A 33 2.35 -3.66 -6.46
C MET A 33 1.30 -3.93 -7.55
N THR A 34 0.78 -5.15 -7.61
CA THR A 34 -0.18 -5.58 -8.64
C THR A 34 -1.55 -5.84 -8.01
N VAL A 35 -2.56 -6.07 -8.82
CA VAL A 35 -3.90 -6.52 -8.36
C VAL A 35 -3.80 -7.74 -7.45
N ALA A 36 -2.89 -8.68 -7.72
CA ALA A 36 -2.69 -9.87 -6.89
C ALA A 36 -2.09 -9.53 -5.51
N HIS A 37 -1.17 -8.56 -5.46
CA HIS A 37 -0.62 -8.05 -4.20
C HIS A 37 -1.74 -7.40 -3.36
N PHE A 38 -2.50 -6.47 -3.94
CA PHE A 38 -3.61 -5.79 -3.26
C PHE A 38 -4.72 -6.75 -2.81
N ALA A 39 -5.05 -7.77 -3.62
CA ALA A 39 -6.00 -8.80 -3.23
C ALA A 39 -5.54 -9.58 -1.98
N LYS A 40 -4.25 -9.93 -1.90
CA LYS A 40 -3.71 -10.59 -0.71
C LYS A 40 -3.68 -9.68 0.50
N GLN A 41 -3.30 -8.41 0.33
CA GLN A 41 -3.31 -7.43 1.41
C GLN A 41 -4.72 -7.23 1.99
N TYR A 42 -5.74 -7.22 1.14
CA TYR A 42 -7.16 -7.21 1.55
C TYR A 42 -7.56 -8.46 2.34
N GLU A 43 -7.07 -9.65 1.96
CA GLU A 43 -7.33 -10.88 2.70
C GLU A 43 -6.66 -10.90 4.09
N ILE A 44 -5.47 -10.30 4.21
CA ILE A 44 -4.64 -10.37 5.41
C ILE A 44 -5.01 -9.28 6.42
N PHE A 45 -5.00 -8.02 5.99
CA PHE A 45 -5.16 -6.88 6.88
C PHE A 45 -5.71 -5.66 6.13
N PRO A 46 -7.01 -5.70 5.77
CA PRO A 46 -7.64 -4.64 4.98
C PRO A 46 -7.66 -3.30 5.71
N GLN A 47 -7.70 -3.31 7.05
CA GLN A 47 -7.69 -2.09 7.87
C GLN A 47 -6.33 -1.36 7.82
N GLY A 48 -5.25 -2.05 7.47
CA GLY A 48 -3.92 -1.47 7.26
C GLY A 48 -3.72 -0.89 5.85
N GLN A 49 -4.72 -1.01 4.97
CA GLN A 49 -4.63 -0.50 3.60
C GLN A 49 -5.63 0.65 3.43
N ILE A 50 -5.13 1.87 3.41
CA ILE A 50 -5.91 3.10 3.29
C ILE A 50 -5.96 3.51 1.82
N VAL A 51 -7.13 3.95 1.37
CA VAL A 51 -7.38 4.40 0.00
C VAL A 51 -8.03 5.78 0.05
N ALA A 52 -7.49 6.71 -0.74
CA ALA A 52 -8.10 8.02 -0.98
C ALA A 52 -8.81 8.01 -2.34
N LEU A 53 -10.07 8.44 -2.34
CA LEU A 53 -10.94 8.46 -3.50
C LEU A 53 -11.39 9.89 -3.84
N ASP A 54 -11.35 10.24 -5.13
CA ASP A 54 -12.11 11.34 -5.70
C ASP A 54 -13.27 10.74 -6.50
N ASP A 55 -14.47 10.77 -5.93
CA ASP A 55 -15.63 9.99 -6.37
C ASP A 55 -15.30 8.48 -6.43
N VAL A 56 -15.18 7.91 -7.63
CA VAL A 56 -14.83 6.49 -7.84
C VAL A 56 -13.35 6.26 -8.18
N ARG A 57 -12.57 7.34 -8.37
CA ARG A 57 -11.17 7.25 -8.78
C ARG A 57 -10.28 7.10 -7.56
N VAL A 58 -9.40 6.10 -7.58
CA VAL A 58 -8.29 5.99 -6.64
C VAL A 58 -7.26 7.08 -6.93
N VAL A 59 -7.02 7.96 -5.96
CA VAL A 59 -6.10 9.10 -6.07
C VAL A 59 -4.99 9.09 -5.04
N GLY A 60 -5.09 8.21 -4.03
CA GLY A 60 -4.03 7.99 -3.07
C GLY A 60 -4.16 6.63 -2.38
N GLN A 61 -3.06 6.19 -1.80
CA GLN A 61 -2.94 4.91 -1.12
C GLN A 61 -1.93 5.01 0.02
N GLY A 62 -2.18 4.26 1.09
CA GLY A 62 -1.22 3.97 2.16
C GLY A 62 -1.34 2.50 2.55
N SER A 63 -0.24 1.77 2.50
CA SER A 63 -0.18 0.34 2.80
C SER A 63 0.74 0.07 3.97
N GLY A 64 0.32 -0.81 4.86
CA GLY A 64 1.17 -1.30 5.93
C GLY A 64 0.60 -2.49 6.65
N PHE A 65 1.39 -3.00 7.60
CA PHE A 65 1.08 -4.19 8.38
C PHE A 65 1.80 -4.14 9.71
N PHE A 66 1.26 -4.85 10.71
CA PHE A 66 1.96 -5.01 11.99
C PHE A 66 3.05 -6.09 11.89
N ILE A 67 4.18 -5.84 12.56
CA ILE A 67 5.34 -6.73 12.67
C ILE A 67 6.03 -6.50 14.03
N ASP A 68 6.76 -7.51 14.52
CA ASP A 68 7.75 -7.31 15.58
C ASP A 68 9.13 -7.03 14.95
N PHE A 69 9.45 -5.74 14.82
CA PHE A 69 10.66 -5.29 14.12
C PHE A 69 11.92 -5.47 15.00
N ASP A 70 12.93 -6.18 14.48
CA ASP A 70 14.20 -6.38 15.17
C ASP A 70 15.14 -5.18 14.97
N PHE A 71 15.15 -4.26 15.92
CA PHE A 71 16.06 -3.11 15.90
C PHE A 71 17.54 -3.46 16.09
N ALA A 72 17.88 -4.67 16.55
CA ALA A 72 19.27 -5.12 16.62
C ALA A 72 19.79 -5.60 15.25
N HIS A 73 18.90 -6.03 14.36
CA HIS A 73 19.21 -6.44 12.98
C HIS A 73 18.31 -5.70 11.98
N PRO A 74 18.45 -4.36 11.84
CA PRO A 74 17.51 -3.55 11.09
C PRO A 74 17.65 -3.66 9.57
N ASP A 75 18.74 -4.24 9.06
CA ASP A 75 19.02 -4.33 7.63
C ASP A 75 18.09 -5.32 6.93
N HIS A 76 17.39 -4.87 5.88
CA HIS A 76 16.53 -5.68 5.03
C HIS A 76 16.34 -5.00 3.67
N THR A 77 15.95 -5.78 2.65
CA THR A 77 15.41 -5.19 1.42
C THR A 77 13.91 -4.93 1.55
N PHE A 78 13.40 -3.98 0.76
CA PHE A 78 11.97 -3.67 0.73
C PHE A 78 11.12 -4.90 0.37
N SER A 79 11.57 -5.71 -0.58
CA SER A 79 10.88 -6.93 -0.99
C SER A 79 10.84 -7.96 0.14
N GLU A 80 11.93 -8.16 0.88
CA GLU A 80 11.99 -9.12 2.00
C GLU A 80 11.03 -8.72 3.12
N ILE A 81 11.10 -7.47 3.61
CA ILE A 81 10.26 -7.05 4.74
C ILE A 81 8.78 -7.03 4.36
N CYS A 82 8.44 -6.76 3.10
CA CYS A 82 7.08 -6.78 2.60
C CYS A 82 6.59 -8.16 2.14
N ALA A 83 7.39 -9.22 2.32
CA ALA A 83 7.12 -10.57 1.84
C ALA A 83 6.71 -10.60 0.35
N GLY A 84 7.49 -9.93 -0.51
CA GLY A 84 7.20 -9.78 -1.93
C GLY A 84 5.92 -8.97 -2.20
N PHE A 85 5.62 -7.98 -1.36
CA PHE A 85 4.41 -7.14 -1.38
C PHE A 85 3.10 -7.84 -1.00
N TYR A 86 3.16 -9.11 -0.62
CA TYR A 86 1.99 -9.86 -0.18
C TYR A 86 1.67 -9.65 1.31
N PHE A 87 2.59 -9.10 2.11
CA PHE A 87 2.46 -8.88 3.56
C PHE A 87 2.07 -10.13 4.36
N THR A 88 2.49 -11.31 3.89
CA THR A 88 2.20 -12.61 4.55
C THR A 88 2.88 -12.78 5.91
N ASN A 89 3.80 -11.88 6.25
CA ASN A 89 4.44 -11.75 7.56
C ASN A 89 3.72 -10.79 8.51
N HIS A 90 2.51 -10.33 8.16
CA HIS A 90 1.68 -9.57 9.10
C HIS A 90 1.45 -10.34 10.39
N ASP A 91 1.80 -9.72 11.51
CA ASP A 91 1.53 -10.22 12.86
C ASP A 91 0.61 -9.23 13.60
N PRO A 92 -0.67 -9.57 13.83
CA PRO A 92 -1.59 -8.73 14.61
C PRO A 92 -1.13 -8.42 16.04
N ALA A 93 -0.21 -9.21 16.61
CA ALA A 93 0.39 -8.97 17.91
C ALA A 93 1.71 -8.19 17.83
N GLY A 94 2.20 -7.89 16.62
CA GLY A 94 3.42 -7.13 16.38
C GLY A 94 3.35 -5.74 17.01
N ALA A 95 4.43 -5.33 17.68
CA ALA A 95 4.47 -4.07 18.41
C ALA A 95 4.52 -2.83 17.50
N TRP A 96 4.84 -3.01 16.21
CA TRP A 96 5.12 -1.91 15.28
C TRP A 96 4.28 -2.01 14.01
N TYR A 97 3.76 -0.87 13.56
CA TYR A 97 3.14 -0.74 12.25
C TYR A 97 4.19 -0.32 11.22
N TYR A 98 4.49 -1.19 10.26
CA TYR A 98 5.39 -0.90 9.14
C TYR A 98 4.60 -0.29 7.99
N GLY A 99 4.83 1.01 7.71
CA GLY A 99 4.30 1.67 6.52
C GLY A 99 5.14 1.30 5.29
N ALA A 100 4.58 0.46 4.43
CA ALA A 100 5.27 -0.10 3.27
C ALA A 100 5.29 0.84 2.07
N ASP A 101 4.15 1.45 1.74
CA ASP A 101 4.04 2.35 0.60
C ASP A 101 3.03 3.46 0.89
N ILE A 102 3.32 4.67 0.42
CA ILE A 102 2.40 5.81 0.46
C ILE A 102 2.52 6.57 -0.85
N SER A 103 1.41 6.71 -1.55
CA SER A 103 1.40 7.30 -2.88
C SER A 103 0.17 8.20 -3.07
N VAL A 104 0.38 9.32 -3.77
CA VAL A 104 -0.68 10.24 -4.18
C VAL A 104 -0.48 10.53 -5.66
N HIS A 105 -1.55 10.38 -6.43
CA HIS A 105 -1.56 10.60 -7.87
C HIS A 105 -0.96 11.98 -8.18
N PRO A 106 -0.08 12.13 -9.20
CA PRO A 106 0.62 13.39 -9.48
C PRO A 106 -0.28 14.64 -9.52
N ASP A 107 -1.45 14.57 -10.16
CA ASP A 107 -2.42 15.66 -10.25
C ASP A 107 -3.04 16.09 -8.90
N TYR A 108 -2.93 15.25 -7.87
CA TYR A 108 -3.54 15.46 -6.56
C TYR A 108 -2.50 15.82 -5.47
N ARG A 109 -1.21 15.87 -5.81
CA ARG A 109 -0.13 16.21 -4.86
C ARG A 109 -0.21 17.67 -4.43
N GLY A 110 0.23 17.95 -3.19
CA GLY A 110 0.22 19.30 -2.62
C GLY A 110 -1.15 19.79 -2.14
N GLN A 111 -2.15 18.90 -2.08
CA GLN A 111 -3.54 19.22 -1.70
C GLN A 111 -3.93 18.70 -0.31
N GLY A 112 -2.98 18.12 0.44
CA GLY A 112 -3.21 17.63 1.81
C GLY A 112 -3.94 16.28 1.89
N ILE A 113 -3.83 15.45 0.85
CA ILE A 113 -4.22 14.03 0.86
C ILE A 113 -3.15 13.23 1.62
#